data_AF-A0ABD3M168-F1
#
_entry.id   AF-A0ABD3M168-F1
#
_cell.length_a   1.000
_cell.length_b   1.000
_cell.length_c   1.000
_cell.angle_alpha   90.00
_cell.angle_beta   90.00
_cell.angle_gamma   90.00
#
_symmetry.space_group_name_H-M   'P 1'
#
loop_
_entity.id
_entity.type
_entity.pdbx_description
1 polymer ?
#
loop_
_entity_poly.entity_id
_entity_poly.type
_entity_poly.pdbx_seq_one_letter_code
_entity_poly.pdbx_strand_id
1 'polypeptide(L)'
;MSTPDETNAPDIKAQIKDDGRDARLSFRRFAEHKMKREFKEVAIKKCEEHLKNFGQCAQENGLLVVFKCRELNRKINECMVEHNSPEKFEAYLKDHEDELEKRTLKSK
;
A
#
# COMPACT_ATOMS: atom_id res chain seq x y z
N MET A 1 -54.37 -13.24 15.63
CA MET A 1 -53.87 -11.91 15.19
C MET A 1 -52.37 -12.06 15.01
N SER A 2 -51.94 -12.30 13.77
CA SER A 2 -50.55 -12.62 13.44
C SER A 2 -49.80 -11.34 13.09
N THR A 3 -48.58 -11.22 13.61
CA THR A 3 -47.63 -10.11 13.42
C THR A 3 -47.21 -9.94 11.96
N PRO A 4 -47.00 -8.71 11.43
CA PRO A 4 -46.29 -8.54 10.18
C PRO A 4 -44.78 -8.67 10.44
N ASP A 5 -44.20 -9.69 9.81
CA ASP A 5 -42.77 -9.88 9.58
C ASP A 5 -42.32 -8.94 8.45
N GLU A 6 -41.60 -7.87 8.79
CA GLU A 6 -41.13 -6.83 7.85
C GLU A 6 -39.60 -6.90 7.66
N THR A 7 -39.08 -8.07 7.32
CA THR A 7 -37.66 -8.26 6.93
C THR A 7 -37.41 -8.21 5.42
N ASN A 8 -38.29 -7.59 4.62
CA ASN A 8 -38.08 -7.40 3.17
C ASN A 8 -38.21 -5.93 2.75
N ALA A 9 -37.18 -5.13 3.04
CA ALA A 9 -37.09 -3.78 2.49
C ALA A 9 -35.92 -3.68 1.48
N PRO A 10 -36.17 -3.41 0.19
CA PRO A 10 -35.13 -3.20 -0.82
C PRO A 10 -34.13 -2.09 -0.44
N ASP A 11 -34.52 -1.17 0.43
CA ASP A 11 -33.68 -0.12 0.99
C ASP A 11 -32.52 -0.65 1.85
N ILE A 12 -32.72 -1.70 2.64
CA ILE A 12 -31.63 -2.31 3.43
C ILE A 12 -30.58 -2.91 2.50
N LYS A 13 -31.01 -3.58 1.42
CA LYS A 13 -30.10 -4.13 0.41
C LYS A 13 -29.38 -3.04 -0.38
N ALA A 14 -30.02 -1.89 -0.60
CA ALA A 14 -29.39 -0.73 -1.23
C ALA A 14 -28.32 -0.11 -0.32
N GLN A 15 -28.64 0.11 0.96
CA GLN A 15 -27.70 0.64 1.95
C GLN A 15 -26.47 -0.25 2.13
N ILE A 16 -26.64 -1.58 2.25
CA ILE A 16 -25.51 -2.51 2.35
C ILE A 16 -24.58 -2.44 1.12
N LYS A 17 -25.16 -2.24 -0.08
CA LYS A 17 -24.39 -2.11 -1.32
C LYS A 17 -23.65 -0.78 -1.38
N ASP A 18 -24.27 0.31 -0.96
CA ASP A 18 -23.67 1.64 -0.93
C ASP A 18 -22.56 1.73 0.13
N ASP A 19 -22.77 1.18 1.32
CA ASP A 19 -21.74 1.06 2.36
C ASP A 19 -20.56 0.22 1.88
N GLY A 20 -20.83 -0.88 1.17
CA GLY A 20 -19.80 -1.71 0.54
C GLY A 20 -19.02 -0.96 -0.56
N ARG A 21 -19.69 -0.07 -1.30
CA ARG A 21 -19.07 0.78 -2.32
C ARG A 21 -18.21 1.87 -1.67
N ASP A 22 -18.71 2.54 -0.64
CA ASP A 22 -17.98 3.58 0.09
C ASP A 22 -16.79 3.03 0.86
N ALA A 23 -16.89 1.83 1.44
CA ALA A 23 -15.76 1.15 2.05
C ALA A 23 -14.63 0.85 1.03
N ARG A 24 -14.99 0.56 -0.23
CA ARG A 24 -14.03 0.32 -1.33
C ARG A 24 -13.49 1.62 -1.93
N LEU A 25 -14.31 2.67 -1.97
CA LEU A 25 -13.98 3.98 -2.55
C LEU A 25 -13.54 5.02 -1.51
N SER A 26 -13.35 4.63 -0.25
CA SER A 26 -13.06 5.59 0.81
C SER A 26 -11.86 6.46 0.46
N PHE A 27 -12.06 7.78 0.48
CA PHE A 27 -11.03 8.77 0.19
C PHE A 27 -9.81 8.62 1.12
N ARG A 28 -10.03 8.08 2.32
CA ARG A 28 -8.98 7.71 3.26
C ARG A 28 -8.06 6.61 2.69
N ARG A 29 -8.60 5.52 2.13
CA ARG A 29 -7.80 4.47 1.49
C ARG A 29 -6.99 5.00 0.30
N PHE A 30 -7.56 5.93 -0.46
CA PHE A 30 -6.83 6.59 -1.55
C PHE A 30 -5.67 7.43 -1.01
N ALA A 31 -5.90 8.22 0.04
CA ALA A 31 -4.87 9.01 0.71
C ALA A 31 -3.76 8.13 1.30
N GLU A 32 -4.11 7.07 2.03
CA GLU A 32 -3.17 6.09 2.58
C GLU A 32 -2.36 5.42 1.46
N HIS A 33 -3.00 4.99 0.37
CA HIS A 33 -2.30 4.39 -0.77
C HIS A 33 -1.32 5.38 -1.42
N LYS A 34 -1.70 6.65 -1.54
CA LYS A 34 -0.79 7.70 -2.05
C LYS A 34 0.40 7.89 -1.11
N MET A 35 0.17 8.01 0.19
CA MET A 35 1.24 8.12 1.20
C MET A 35 2.16 6.89 1.18
N LYS A 36 1.60 5.69 0.97
CA LYS A 36 2.37 4.45 0.83
C LYS A 36 3.32 4.48 -0.36
N ARG A 37 2.89 5.07 -1.49
CA ARG A 37 3.74 5.22 -2.67
C ARG A 37 4.91 6.15 -2.39
N GLU A 38 4.66 7.30 -1.78
CA GLU A 38 5.69 8.29 -1.41
C GLU A 38 6.67 7.71 -0.38
N PHE A 39 6.16 7.00 0.62
CA PHE A 39 6.99 6.28 1.59
C PHE A 39 7.91 5.26 0.92
N LYS A 40 7.38 4.47 -0.03
CA LYS A 40 8.18 3.53 -0.82
C LYS A 40 9.23 4.24 -1.68
N GLU A 41 8.92 5.39 -2.27
CA GLU A 41 9.88 6.17 -3.06
C GLU A 41 11.07 6.64 -2.21
N VAL A 42 10.82 7.03 -0.95
CA VAL A 42 11.89 7.35 0.00
C VAL A 42 12.76 6.12 0.30
N ALA A 43 12.14 4.96 0.52
CA ALA A 43 12.89 3.72 0.74
C ALA A 43 13.72 3.31 -0.48
N ILE A 44 13.19 3.48 -1.70
CA ILE A 44 13.93 3.22 -2.94
C ILE A 44 15.19 4.09 -3.03
N LYS A 45 15.12 5.36 -2.64
CA LYS A 45 16.30 6.25 -2.60
C LYS A 45 17.34 5.77 -1.60
N LYS A 46 16.92 5.26 -0.43
CA LYS A 46 17.85 4.69 0.56
C LYS A 46 18.52 3.41 0.06
N CYS A 47 17.78 2.59 -0.68
CA CYS A 47 18.28 1.33 -1.24
C CYS A 47 18.90 1.47 -2.63
N GLU A 48 19.17 2.70 -3.10
CA GLU A 48 19.58 2.98 -4.48
C GLU A 48 20.87 2.25 -4.87
N GLU A 49 21.84 2.16 -3.95
CA GLU A 49 23.10 1.45 -4.21
C GLU A 49 22.88 -0.04 -4.51
N HIS A 50 22.07 -0.72 -3.69
CA HIS A 50 21.76 -2.14 -3.91
C HIS A 50 20.99 -2.35 -5.21
N LEU A 51 20.06 -1.44 -5.54
CA LEU A 51 19.31 -1.46 -6.80
C LEU A 51 20.23 -1.25 -8.01
N LYS A 52 21.19 -0.32 -7.94
CA LYS A 52 22.19 -0.08 -9.00
C LYS A 52 23.06 -1.30 -9.22
N ASN A 53 23.62 -1.88 -8.15
CA ASN A 53 24.48 -3.05 -8.24
C ASN A 53 23.74 -4.26 -8.83
N PHE A 54 22.50 -4.51 -8.38
CA PHE A 54 21.65 -5.54 -8.97
C PHE A 54 21.33 -5.25 -10.43
N GLY A 55 21.00 -4.01 -10.77
CA GLY A 55 20.70 -3.58 -12.14
C GLY A 55 21.86 -3.82 -13.10
N GLN A 56 23.09 -3.49 -12.69
CA GLN A 56 24.30 -3.80 -13.45
C GLN A 56 24.47 -5.31 -13.65
N CYS A 57 24.39 -6.10 -12.58
CA CYS A 57 24.49 -7.55 -12.66
C CYS A 57 23.40 -8.17 -13.57
N ALA A 58 22.17 -7.66 -13.50
CA ALA A 58 21.05 -8.13 -14.31
C ALA A 58 21.25 -7.83 -15.80
N GLN A 59 21.78 -6.65 -16.13
CA GLN A 59 22.13 -6.27 -17.51
C GLN A 59 23.21 -7.18 -18.10
N GLU A 60 24.23 -7.54 -17.30
CA GLU A 60 25.34 -8.39 -17.73
C GLU A 60 24.95 -9.88 -17.89
N ASN A 61 24.07 -10.38 -17.03
CA ASN A 61 23.79 -11.82 -16.94
C ASN A 61 22.48 -12.26 -17.61
N GLY A 62 21.59 -11.32 -17.96
CA GLY A 62 20.34 -11.58 -18.68
C GLY A 62 19.53 -12.70 -18.02
N LEU A 63 19.28 -13.79 -18.75
CA LEU A 63 18.50 -14.94 -18.26
C LEU A 63 19.15 -15.65 -17.05
N LEU A 64 20.46 -15.51 -16.84
CA LEU A 64 21.17 -16.10 -15.70
C LEU A 64 21.10 -15.27 -14.41
N VAL A 65 20.41 -14.12 -14.43
CA VAL A 65 20.28 -13.18 -13.29
C VAL A 65 19.83 -13.86 -11.99
N VAL A 66 18.89 -14.81 -12.06
CA VAL A 66 18.35 -15.49 -10.87
C VAL A 66 19.39 -16.33 -10.14
N PHE A 67 20.41 -16.81 -10.85
CA PHE A 67 21.51 -17.57 -10.28
C PHE A 67 22.68 -16.66 -9.93
N LYS A 68 23.06 -15.76 -10.85
CA LYS A 68 24.29 -14.96 -10.75
C LYS A 68 24.15 -13.74 -9.85
N CYS A 69 22.94 -13.16 -9.74
CA CYS A 69 22.68 -11.93 -8.99
C CYS A 69 21.88 -12.18 -7.70
N ARG A 70 21.75 -13.43 -7.26
CA ARG A 70 20.94 -13.83 -6.09
C ARG A 70 21.31 -13.07 -4.82
N GLU A 71 22.61 -12.91 -4.56
CA GLU A 71 23.11 -12.21 -3.38
C GLU A 71 22.79 -10.71 -3.42
N LEU A 72 22.85 -10.08 -4.60
CA LEU A 72 22.48 -8.67 -4.77
C LEU A 72 20.99 -8.47 -4.56
N ASN A 73 20.16 -9.40 -5.05
CA ASN A 73 18.72 -9.40 -4.75
C ASN A 73 18.44 -9.56 -3.25
N ARG A 74 19.23 -10.38 -2.54
CA ARG A 74 19.10 -10.52 -1.07
C ARG A 74 19.35 -9.19 -0.36
N LYS A 75 20.39 -8.46 -0.74
CA LYS A 75 20.70 -7.13 -0.18
C LYS A 75 19.58 -6.11 -0.43
N ILE A 76 18.95 -6.13 -1.61
CA ILE A 76 17.77 -5.30 -1.87
C ILE A 76 16.65 -5.64 -0.89
N ASN A 77 16.34 -6.93 -0.71
CA ASN A 77 15.28 -7.36 0.19
C ASN A 77 15.59 -6.97 1.65
N GLU A 78 16.82 -7.18 2.11
CA GLU A 78 17.28 -6.77 3.45
C GLU A 78 17.06 -5.26 3.66
N CYS A 79 17.49 -4.41 2.72
CA CYS A 79 17.29 -2.96 2.79
C CYS A 79 15.82 -2.55 2.74
N MET A 80 15.01 -3.20 1.89
CA MET A 80 13.58 -2.90 1.80
C MET A 80 12.81 -3.34 3.04
N VAL A 81 13.21 -4.42 3.70
CA VAL A 81 12.66 -4.81 5.01
C VAL A 81 12.99 -3.75 6.06
N GLU A 82 14.19 -3.18 6.05
CA GLU A 82 14.59 -2.15 7.01
C GLU A 82 13.82 -0.83 6.83
N HIS A 83 13.55 -0.43 5.58
CA HIS A 83 13.06 0.91 5.26
C HIS A 83 11.62 0.98 4.75
N ASN A 84 11.01 -0.14 4.34
CA ASN A 84 9.68 -0.17 3.73
C ASN A 84 8.79 -1.29 4.33
N SER A 85 9.00 -1.63 5.59
CA SER A 85 8.18 -2.63 6.29
C SER A 85 6.75 -2.10 6.55
N PRO A 86 5.76 -2.98 6.71
CA PRO A 86 4.41 -2.59 7.14
C PRO A 86 4.41 -1.81 8.46
N GLU A 87 5.19 -2.26 9.44
CA GLU A 87 5.29 -1.62 10.76
C GLU A 87 5.88 -0.22 10.67
N LYS A 88 6.90 -0.03 9.81
CA LYS A 88 7.47 1.29 9.54
C LYS A 88 6.47 2.21 8.84
N PHE A 89 5.62 1.67 7.97
CA PHE A 89 4.59 2.45 7.31
C PHE A 89 3.45 2.85 8.27
N GLU A 90 3.05 1.96 9.18
CA GLU A 90 2.07 2.28 10.22
C GLU A 90 2.59 3.36 11.17
N ALA A 91 3.85 3.27 11.59
CA ALA A 91 4.51 4.33 12.35
C ALA A 91 4.53 5.65 11.56
N TYR A 92 4.88 5.61 10.27
CA TYR A 92 4.85 6.78 9.39
C TYR A 92 3.46 7.42 9.31
N LEU A 93 2.39 6.64 9.17
CA LEU A 93 1.02 7.16 9.16
C LEU A 93 0.64 7.80 10.49
N LYS A 94 1.05 7.21 11.61
CA LYS A 94 0.79 7.76 12.95
C LYS A 94 1.52 9.08 13.17
N ASP A 95 2.77 9.17 12.71
CA ASP A 95 3.59 10.38 12.82
C ASP A 95 3.10 11.51 11.89
N HIS A 96 2.31 11.18 10.86
CA HIS A 96 1.79 12.11 9.83
C HIS A 96 0.25 12.08 9.76
N GLU A 97 -0.42 11.87 10.91
CA GLU A 97 -1.88 11.74 10.96
C GLU A 97 -2.60 13.00 10.46
N ASP A 98 -2.08 14.19 10.79
CA ASP A 98 -2.63 15.46 10.32
C ASP A 98 -2.54 15.61 8.79
N GLU A 99 -1.46 15.08 8.19
CA GLU A 99 -1.28 15.04 6.75
C GLU A 99 -2.26 14.06 6.09
N LEU A 100 -2.46 12.89 6.70
CA LEU A 100 -3.42 11.90 6.23
C LEU A 100 -4.85 12.47 6.23
N GLU A 101 -5.24 13.19 7.28
CA GLU A 101 -6.55 13.85 7.37
C GLU A 101 -6.71 14.92 6.29
N LYS A 102 -5.73 15.81 6.13
CA LYS A 102 -5.74 16.84 5.07
C LYS A 102 -5.88 16.22 3.68
N ARG A 103 -5.15 15.14 3.40
CA ARG A 103 -5.22 14.43 2.12
C ARG A 103 -6.54 13.70 1.90
N THR A 104 -7.12 13.15 2.97
CA THR A 104 -8.45 12.53 2.96
C THR A 104 -9.53 13.57 2.63
N LEU A 105 -9.47 14.75 3.25
CA LEU A 105 -10.41 15.86 3.00
C LEU A 105 -10.25 16.46 1.61
N LYS A 106 -9.01 16.60 1.10
CA LYS A 106 -8.74 17.10 -0.26
C LYS A 106 -9.22 16.15 -1.36
N SER A 107 -9.35 14.87 -1.02
CA SER A 107 -9.75 13.85 -1.99
C SER A 107 -11.28 13.65 -2.02
N LYS A 108 -12.02 14.12 -1.00
CA LYS A 108 -13.50 14.21 -0.98
C LYS A 108 -13.98 15.24 -2.00
#